data_AF-A0A3N1H9B9-F1
#
_entry.id   AF-A0A3N1H9B9-F1
#
_cell.length_a   1.000
_cell.length_b   1.000
_cell.length_c   1.000
_cell.angle_alpha   90.00
_cell.angle_beta   90.00
_cell.angle_gamma   90.00
#
_symmetry.space_group_name_H-M   'P 1'
#
loop_
_entity.id
_entity.type
_entity.pdbx_description
1 polymer ?
#
loop_
_entity_poly.entity_id
_entity_poly.type
_entity_poly.pdbx_seq_one_letter_code
_entity_poly.pdbx_strand_id
1 'polypeptide(L)'
;MERRRIALVAAGVVLFAGVITVLRTTGVGEPVAATTTSTPPPTSLAPYAAEGVLVPTAGPPPESPREVHVSSGPRRLQLRWTGDAPGYEVRWGAVGRLDHSRLVTDRVMQIDGLEDEQMQEVAVYAVDSFGQRSSPARSTGTPHARPAGDYALEDRFDQPDAPDPTRWRLASRGNCARATPGQDDDGRRLVLSSNCAAAPATLRSRTPFVLRDADELGRFVVETDAPGGDGELVLDLVPGPVSLVSGDALPPDAVRLRVATSAGATSVQVLVAAGTPTTAVRAVPALETGLSHRWELALRRDGVRVLLDGDVVATSPAVPSWREATALVSVAGPTGQRAAVSLIAFDAAKAATPPWVPGPEVEVSVAVEAAATEPTRALPGVTGGQLRMALLHTDASPEAPSFSVSAGGVVAPLRPASAGAPWRAGVAYPVVADLPAEALRVGASGRLAVTLVTGLRVQATHVDLELSGSFSGTPPTTAKAPLIGREPELARVDGRVLDASGQTVPEGAAVQRGRMVFDLALEGRTGVRLAGLAGFSVRVDDDRVAVVPTASGGPGVAGKYRFALNTTGLSPGPHMIEVRLFATSGETRPTSAYIPFFVGR
;
A
#
# COMPACT_ATOMS: atom_id res chain seq x y z
N MET A 1 56.16 2.74 33.93
CA MET A 1 54.87 2.73 33.20
C MET A 1 54.94 3.36 31.80
N GLU A 2 56.07 3.96 31.36
CA GLU A 2 56.15 4.64 30.05
C GLU A 2 56.52 3.73 28.85
N ARG A 3 57.22 2.61 29.05
CA ARG A 3 57.65 1.72 27.93
C ARG A 3 56.50 0.98 27.23
N ARG A 4 55.37 0.71 27.91
CA ARG A 4 54.19 0.06 27.31
C ARG A 4 53.33 1.02 26.48
N ARG A 5 53.31 2.32 26.80
CA ARG A 5 52.60 3.34 26.01
C ARG A 5 53.35 3.69 24.73
N ILE A 6 54.69 3.73 24.77
CA ILE A 6 55.53 3.98 23.59
C ILE A 6 55.45 2.81 22.58
N ALA A 7 55.39 1.56 23.07
CA ALA A 7 55.24 0.38 22.20
C ALA A 7 53.85 0.32 21.51
N LEU A 8 52.79 0.74 22.18
CA LEU A 8 51.43 0.81 21.60
C LEU A 8 51.28 1.93 20.57
N VAL A 9 51.94 3.08 20.79
CA VAL A 9 51.96 4.18 19.81
C VAL A 9 52.83 3.83 18.60
N ALA A 10 53.97 3.18 18.80
CA ALA A 10 54.82 2.71 17.69
C ALA A 10 54.12 1.64 16.83
N ALA A 11 53.40 0.69 17.45
CA ALA A 11 52.61 -0.31 16.72
C ALA A 11 51.44 0.32 15.94
N GLY A 12 50.78 1.34 16.51
CA GLY A 12 49.71 2.08 15.83
C GLY A 12 50.20 2.89 14.63
N VAL A 13 51.38 3.50 14.71
CA VAL A 13 51.98 4.28 13.60
C VAL A 13 52.47 3.38 12.47
N VAL A 14 52.98 2.18 12.77
CA VAL A 14 53.38 1.20 11.74
C VAL A 14 52.16 0.63 11.01
N LEU A 15 51.04 0.39 11.73
CA LEU A 15 49.78 -0.04 11.11
C LEU A 15 49.15 1.07 10.24
N PHE A 16 49.16 2.33 10.69
CA PHE A 16 48.64 3.44 9.88
C PHE A 16 49.53 3.77 8.68
N ALA A 17 50.86 3.71 8.81
CA ALA A 17 51.78 3.91 7.70
C ALA A 17 51.68 2.75 6.68
N GLY A 18 51.49 1.50 7.13
CA GLY A 18 51.26 0.34 6.26
C GLY A 18 49.99 0.48 5.42
N VAL A 19 48.90 0.95 6.02
CA VAL A 19 47.62 1.22 5.31
C VAL A 19 47.77 2.37 4.31
N ILE A 20 48.46 3.45 4.67
CA ILE A 20 48.70 4.59 3.76
C ILE A 20 49.65 4.22 2.61
N THR A 21 50.60 3.32 2.83
CA THR A 21 51.54 2.88 1.77
C THR A 21 50.87 1.90 0.80
N VAL A 22 49.99 1.00 1.29
CA VAL A 22 49.16 0.15 0.41
C VAL A 22 48.12 0.97 -0.38
N LEU A 23 47.65 2.10 0.18
CA LEU A 23 46.77 3.05 -0.53
C LEU A 23 47.49 4.00 -1.50
N ARG A 24 48.83 4.06 -1.48
CA ARG A 24 49.63 4.95 -2.35
C ARG A 24 50.42 4.23 -3.44
N THR A 25 50.62 2.91 -3.36
CA THR A 25 51.34 2.14 -4.38
C THR A 25 50.44 1.48 -5.42
N THR A 26 49.11 1.52 -5.26
CA THR A 26 48.16 1.26 -6.34
C THR A 26 47.82 2.59 -7.01
N GLY A 27 48.61 2.91 -8.04
CA GLY A 27 48.52 4.16 -8.79
C GLY A 27 47.11 4.46 -9.28
N VAL A 28 46.78 5.75 -9.17
CA VAL A 28 45.69 6.43 -9.86
C VAL A 28 45.89 6.29 -11.37
N GLY A 29 45.34 5.23 -11.94
CA GLY A 29 44.78 5.32 -13.29
C GLY A 29 43.49 6.13 -13.18
N GLU A 30 43.24 6.99 -14.16
CA GLU A 30 41.96 7.70 -14.32
C GLU A 30 40.78 6.77 -13.99
N PRO A 31 39.69 7.26 -13.39
CA PRO A 31 38.50 6.45 -13.26
C PRO A 31 38.01 6.16 -14.67
N VAL A 32 38.46 5.03 -15.23
CA VAL A 32 37.77 4.37 -16.31
C VAL A 32 36.38 4.18 -15.72
N ALA A 33 35.44 4.96 -16.25
CA ALA A 33 34.03 4.63 -16.23
C ALA A 33 33.90 3.30 -16.97
N ALA A 34 34.42 2.22 -16.37
CA ALA A 34 33.91 0.90 -16.55
C ALA A 34 32.52 0.99 -15.91
N THR A 35 31.59 1.51 -16.70
CA THR A 35 30.30 0.85 -16.82
C THR A 35 30.68 -0.61 -16.98
N THR A 36 30.70 -1.36 -15.88
CA THR A 36 30.49 -2.78 -15.97
C THR A 36 29.11 -2.83 -16.60
N THR A 37 29.10 -3.00 -17.92
CA THR A 37 27.94 -3.46 -18.65
C THR A 37 27.71 -4.84 -18.07
N SER A 38 27.06 -4.88 -16.90
CA SER A 38 26.60 -6.11 -16.29
C SER A 38 25.87 -6.80 -17.40
N THR A 39 26.40 -7.93 -17.85
CA THR A 39 25.79 -8.70 -18.91
C THR A 39 24.34 -8.89 -18.51
N PRO A 40 23.37 -8.55 -19.39
CA PRO A 40 21.97 -8.67 -19.03
C PRO A 40 21.72 -10.10 -18.53
N PRO A 41 20.96 -10.27 -17.43
CA PRO A 41 20.75 -11.58 -16.86
C PRO A 41 20.15 -12.54 -17.91
N PRO A 42 20.51 -13.83 -17.89
CA PRO A 42 20.00 -14.78 -18.86
C PRO A 42 18.47 -14.88 -18.72
N THR A 43 17.77 -14.78 -19.85
CA THR A 43 16.31 -14.88 -19.94
C THR A 43 15.81 -16.28 -20.31
N SER A 44 16.74 -17.21 -20.49
CA SER A 44 16.51 -18.64 -20.67
C SER A 44 17.68 -19.41 -20.07
N LEU A 45 17.42 -20.63 -19.60
CA LEU A 45 18.42 -21.46 -18.94
C LEU A 45 18.54 -22.82 -19.62
N ALA A 46 19.76 -23.30 -19.79
CA ALA A 46 20.00 -24.69 -20.19
C ALA A 46 19.94 -25.59 -18.94
N PRO A 47 19.25 -26.75 -19.02
CA PRO A 47 19.21 -27.68 -17.90
C PRO A 47 20.62 -28.19 -17.57
N TYR A 48 20.90 -28.33 -16.27
CA TYR A 48 22.18 -28.83 -15.78
C TYR A 48 21.96 -29.59 -14.47
N ALA A 49 22.68 -30.69 -14.29
CA ALA A 49 22.76 -31.42 -13.02
C ALA A 49 24.21 -31.89 -12.84
N ALA A 50 24.80 -31.62 -11.68
CA ALA A 50 26.10 -32.16 -11.32
C ALA A 50 26.01 -33.67 -11.05
N GLU A 51 27.16 -34.33 -11.03
CA GLU A 51 27.23 -35.77 -10.73
C GLU A 51 26.62 -36.09 -9.36
N GLY A 52 25.76 -37.12 -9.31
CA GLY A 52 25.09 -37.53 -8.08
C GLY A 52 23.92 -36.64 -7.64
N VAL A 53 23.56 -35.61 -8.42
CA VAL A 53 22.38 -34.77 -8.19
C VAL A 53 21.22 -35.26 -9.05
N LEU A 54 20.06 -35.48 -8.42
CA LEU A 54 18.81 -35.73 -9.14
C LEU A 54 17.98 -34.45 -9.15
N VAL A 55 17.68 -33.96 -10.35
CA VAL A 55 16.84 -32.78 -10.58
C VAL A 55 15.41 -33.20 -10.95
N PRO A 56 14.40 -32.44 -10.53
CA PRO A 56 13.02 -32.73 -10.91
C PRO A 56 12.82 -32.44 -12.41
N THR A 57 11.89 -33.17 -13.02
CA THR A 57 11.53 -33.03 -14.43
C THR A 57 10.03 -32.76 -14.57
N ALA A 58 9.65 -32.16 -15.69
CA ALA A 58 8.25 -31.86 -15.96
C ALA A 58 7.42 -33.14 -16.08
N GLY A 59 6.25 -33.11 -15.45
CA GLY A 59 5.24 -34.17 -15.57
C GLY A 59 4.35 -33.97 -16.80
N PRO A 60 3.17 -34.61 -16.82
CA PRO A 60 2.12 -34.26 -17.78
C PRO A 60 1.60 -32.84 -17.52
N PRO A 61 1.03 -32.16 -18.54
CA PRO A 61 0.43 -30.84 -18.37
C PRO A 61 -0.65 -30.81 -17.28
N PRO A 62 -0.84 -29.67 -16.60
CA PRO A 62 -1.81 -29.56 -15.52
C PRO A 62 -3.25 -29.66 -16.06
N GLU A 63 -4.17 -30.04 -15.18
CA GLU A 63 -5.60 -30.01 -15.48
C GLU A 63 -6.10 -28.59 -15.72
N SER A 64 -7.14 -28.45 -16.53
CA SER A 64 -7.76 -27.14 -16.78
C SER A 64 -8.45 -26.62 -15.53
N PRO A 65 -8.40 -25.30 -15.27
CA PRO A 65 -9.22 -24.67 -14.25
C PRO A 65 -10.71 -24.97 -14.45
N ARG A 66 -11.47 -24.98 -13.37
CA ARG A 66 -12.92 -25.24 -13.38
C ARG A 66 -13.67 -24.03 -12.81
N GLU A 67 -14.98 -23.97 -13.07
CA GLU A 67 -15.90 -23.01 -12.44
C GLU A 67 -15.45 -21.55 -12.55
N VAL A 68 -15.05 -21.12 -13.75
CA VAL A 68 -14.66 -19.72 -13.99
C VAL A 68 -15.90 -18.83 -13.90
N HIS A 69 -16.06 -18.18 -12.75
CA HIS A 69 -17.08 -17.20 -12.47
C HIS A 69 -16.57 -15.80 -12.76
N VAL A 70 -17.35 -15.03 -13.52
CA VAL A 70 -17.06 -13.65 -13.88
C VAL A 70 -18.15 -12.76 -13.30
N SER A 71 -17.78 -11.85 -12.41
CA SER A 71 -18.68 -10.83 -11.87
C SER A 71 -18.32 -9.46 -12.41
N SER A 72 -19.31 -8.77 -12.98
CA SER A 72 -19.15 -7.46 -13.59
C SER A 72 -19.19 -6.33 -12.56
N GLY A 73 -18.36 -5.32 -12.78
CA GLY A 73 -18.45 -4.02 -12.10
C GLY A 73 -18.18 -2.87 -13.08
N PRO A 74 -18.24 -1.62 -12.59
CA PRO A 74 -17.89 -0.46 -13.42
C PRO A 74 -16.44 -0.55 -13.86
N ARG A 75 -16.21 -0.61 -15.17
CA ARG A 75 -14.91 -0.67 -15.84
C ARG A 75 -14.01 -1.82 -15.39
N ARG A 76 -14.61 -2.88 -14.85
CA ARG A 76 -13.87 -4.03 -14.34
C ARG A 76 -14.62 -5.34 -14.46
N LEU A 77 -13.85 -6.42 -14.44
CA LEU A 77 -14.33 -7.79 -14.24
C LEU A 77 -13.57 -8.43 -13.08
N GLN A 78 -14.28 -9.10 -12.20
CA GLN A 78 -13.67 -9.96 -11.18
C GLN A 78 -13.85 -11.41 -11.57
N LEU A 79 -12.76 -12.16 -11.50
CA LEU A 79 -12.65 -13.54 -11.91
C LEU A 79 -12.40 -14.40 -10.66
N ARG A 80 -13.12 -15.52 -10.55
CA ARG A 80 -12.89 -16.57 -9.55
C ARG A 80 -12.97 -17.92 -10.22
N TRP A 81 -12.13 -18.87 -9.84
CA TRP A 81 -12.11 -20.22 -10.40
C TRP A 81 -11.59 -21.25 -9.38
N THR A 82 -11.68 -22.53 -9.73
CA THR A 82 -11.11 -23.64 -8.95
C THR A 82 -10.00 -24.36 -9.71
N GLY A 83 -9.04 -24.93 -8.97
CA GLY A 83 -7.86 -25.61 -9.51
C GLY A 83 -6.75 -25.77 -8.46
N ASP A 84 -5.80 -26.67 -8.75
CA ASP A 84 -4.72 -27.07 -7.85
C ASP A 84 -3.31 -26.78 -8.41
N ALA A 85 -3.24 -26.02 -9.51
CA ALA A 85 -1.97 -25.64 -10.10
C ALA A 85 -1.22 -24.63 -9.22
N PRO A 86 0.13 -24.64 -9.24
CA PRO A 86 0.92 -23.69 -8.46
C PRO A 86 0.77 -22.25 -8.92
N GLY A 87 0.34 -22.01 -10.16
CA GLY A 87 -0.02 -20.68 -10.66
C GLY A 87 -0.93 -20.73 -11.87
N TYR A 88 -1.31 -19.55 -12.35
CA TYR A 88 -2.24 -19.37 -13.45
C TYR A 88 -1.76 -18.25 -14.39
N GLU A 89 -2.09 -18.41 -15.67
CA GLU A 89 -2.01 -17.36 -16.67
C GLU A 89 -3.43 -16.96 -17.04
N VAL A 90 -3.78 -15.69 -16.80
CA VAL A 90 -5.07 -15.12 -17.19
C VAL A 90 -4.83 -14.26 -18.41
N ARG A 91 -5.54 -14.56 -19.50
CA ARG A 91 -5.54 -13.75 -20.72
C ARG A 91 -6.91 -13.15 -20.96
N TRP A 92 -6.96 -11.93 -21.46
CA TRP A 92 -8.22 -11.24 -21.76
C TRP A 92 -8.10 -10.30 -22.95
N GLY A 93 -9.24 -9.89 -23.48
CA GLY A 93 -9.37 -8.89 -24.53
C GLY A 93 -10.75 -8.94 -25.19
N ALA A 94 -10.87 -8.32 -26.36
CA ALA A 94 -12.08 -8.41 -27.16
C ALA A 94 -12.36 -9.86 -27.57
N VAL A 95 -13.63 -10.21 -27.80
CA VAL A 95 -14.02 -11.57 -28.22
C VAL A 95 -13.24 -12.00 -29.47
N GLY A 96 -12.55 -13.14 -29.38
CA GLY A 96 -11.67 -13.67 -30.43
C GLY A 96 -10.25 -13.10 -30.46
N ARG A 97 -9.91 -12.13 -29.60
CA ARG A 97 -8.58 -11.51 -29.51
C ARG A 97 -8.16 -11.25 -28.07
N LEU A 98 -7.37 -12.17 -27.52
CA LEU A 98 -6.77 -12.06 -26.18
C LEU A 98 -5.39 -11.40 -26.27
N ASP A 99 -5.35 -10.07 -26.19
CA ASP A 99 -4.15 -9.23 -26.34
C ASP A 99 -3.48 -8.86 -25.01
N HIS A 100 -4.10 -9.18 -23.87
CA HIS A 100 -3.54 -8.94 -22.55
C HIS A 100 -3.32 -10.26 -21.78
N SER A 101 -2.31 -10.28 -20.90
CA SER A 101 -2.00 -11.43 -20.05
C SER A 101 -1.42 -11.04 -18.70
N ARG A 102 -1.75 -11.81 -17.66
CA ARG A 102 -1.17 -11.67 -16.32
C ARG A 102 -0.88 -13.05 -15.71
N LEU A 103 0.26 -13.17 -15.03
CA LEU A 103 0.62 -14.34 -14.23
C LEU A 103 0.30 -14.08 -12.76
N VAL A 104 -0.39 -15.02 -12.13
CA VAL A 104 -0.84 -14.95 -10.72
C VAL A 104 -0.73 -16.32 -10.06
N THR A 105 -0.65 -16.35 -8.73
CA THR A 105 -0.77 -17.60 -7.95
C THR A 105 -2.13 -17.79 -7.31
N ASP A 106 -2.90 -16.72 -7.19
CA ASP A 106 -4.25 -16.78 -6.65
C ASP A 106 -5.24 -17.39 -7.64
N ARG A 107 -6.35 -17.89 -7.09
CA ARG A 107 -7.49 -18.40 -7.86
C ARG A 107 -8.56 -17.33 -8.13
N VAL A 108 -8.16 -16.07 -7.95
CA VAL A 108 -8.98 -14.90 -8.17
C VAL A 108 -8.15 -13.80 -8.79
N MET A 109 -8.80 -12.92 -9.56
CA MET A 109 -8.15 -11.77 -10.16
C MET A 109 -9.18 -10.71 -10.51
N GLN A 110 -8.79 -9.43 -10.37
CA GLN A 110 -9.53 -8.32 -10.96
C GLN A 110 -8.82 -7.82 -12.22
N ILE A 111 -9.61 -7.60 -13.27
CA ILE A 111 -9.22 -6.89 -14.48
C ILE A 111 -9.88 -5.52 -14.40
N ASP A 112 -9.07 -4.46 -14.38
CA ASP A 112 -9.50 -3.07 -14.28
C ASP A 112 -9.23 -2.30 -15.58
N GLY A 113 -9.74 -1.06 -15.65
CA GLY A 113 -9.48 -0.15 -16.78
C GLY A 113 -10.23 -0.51 -18.06
N LEU A 114 -11.19 -1.44 -17.98
CA LEU A 114 -12.02 -1.84 -19.12
C LEU A 114 -12.99 -0.71 -19.51
N GLU A 115 -13.51 -0.78 -20.73
CA GLU A 115 -14.61 0.07 -21.17
C GLU A 115 -15.94 -0.61 -20.84
N ASP A 116 -16.87 0.16 -20.27
CA ASP A 116 -18.21 -0.32 -19.94
C ASP A 116 -19.00 -0.69 -21.19
N GLU A 117 -19.90 -1.66 -21.05
CA GLU A 117 -20.72 -2.23 -22.12
C GLU A 117 -19.94 -2.93 -23.25
N GLN A 118 -18.62 -3.04 -23.12
CA GLN A 118 -17.78 -3.78 -24.05
C GLN A 118 -17.49 -5.18 -23.51
N MET A 119 -18.13 -6.19 -24.12
CA MET A 119 -17.91 -7.60 -23.78
C MET A 119 -16.43 -7.99 -23.96
N GLN A 120 -15.89 -8.63 -22.93
CA GLN A 120 -14.55 -9.19 -22.91
C GLN A 120 -14.61 -10.71 -22.91
N GLU A 121 -13.67 -11.34 -23.60
CA GLU A 121 -13.36 -12.75 -23.44
C GLU A 121 -12.22 -12.90 -22.44
N VAL A 122 -12.33 -13.88 -21.55
CA VAL A 122 -11.30 -14.25 -20.59
C VAL A 122 -10.94 -15.73 -20.74
N ALA A 123 -9.65 -16.05 -20.66
CA ALA A 123 -9.15 -17.41 -20.69
C ALA A 123 -8.17 -17.61 -19.53
N VAL A 124 -8.46 -18.57 -18.67
CA VAL A 124 -7.61 -18.95 -17.54
C VAL A 124 -6.91 -20.26 -17.85
N TYR A 125 -5.59 -20.26 -17.77
CA TYR A 125 -4.74 -21.43 -17.95
C TYR A 125 -4.13 -21.79 -16.60
N ALA A 126 -4.17 -23.07 -16.22
CA ALA A 126 -3.32 -23.57 -15.15
C ALA A 126 -1.87 -23.64 -15.65
N VAL A 127 -0.92 -23.23 -14.82
CA VAL A 127 0.52 -23.29 -15.11
C VAL A 127 1.20 -24.14 -14.04
N ASP A 128 1.91 -25.18 -14.46
CA ASP A 128 2.65 -26.05 -13.55
C ASP A 128 4.02 -25.47 -13.15
N SER A 129 4.77 -26.21 -12.33
CA SER A 129 6.12 -25.83 -11.89
C SER A 129 7.12 -25.66 -13.05
N PHE A 130 6.85 -26.18 -14.25
CA PHE A 130 7.78 -26.14 -15.38
C PHE A 130 7.31 -25.23 -16.51
N GLY A 131 6.24 -24.46 -16.29
CA GLY A 131 5.66 -23.56 -17.27
C GLY A 131 4.85 -24.28 -18.34
N GLN A 132 4.37 -25.50 -18.11
CA GLN A 132 3.39 -26.12 -19.00
C GLN A 132 2.00 -25.55 -18.70
N ARG A 133 1.23 -25.30 -19.76
CA ARG A 133 -0.16 -24.82 -19.66
C ARG A 133 -1.14 -25.96 -19.83
N SER A 134 -2.26 -25.90 -19.11
CA SER A 134 -3.46 -26.67 -19.42
C SER A 134 -4.14 -26.18 -20.71
N SER A 135 -5.20 -26.86 -21.15
CA SER A 135 -6.22 -26.18 -21.98
C SER A 135 -6.87 -25.02 -21.21
N PRO A 136 -7.32 -23.95 -21.88
CA PRO A 136 -7.94 -22.82 -21.20
C PRO A 136 -9.36 -23.13 -20.73
N ALA A 137 -9.70 -22.63 -19.55
CA ALA A 137 -11.08 -22.40 -19.16
C ALA A 137 -11.50 -21.00 -19.66
N ARG A 138 -12.46 -20.94 -20.57
CA ARG A 138 -12.93 -19.69 -21.18
C ARG A 138 -14.23 -19.23 -20.55
N SER A 139 -14.38 -17.92 -20.42
CA SER A 139 -15.61 -17.26 -20.02
C SER A 139 -15.69 -15.89 -20.69
N THR A 140 -16.82 -15.22 -20.53
CA THR A 140 -17.05 -13.86 -21.03
C THR A 140 -17.67 -13.01 -19.94
N GLY A 141 -17.36 -11.72 -19.94
CA GLY A 141 -17.99 -10.76 -19.05
C GLY A 141 -18.10 -9.40 -19.71
N THR A 142 -19.12 -8.64 -19.35
CA THR A 142 -19.32 -7.28 -19.82
C THR A 142 -19.24 -6.36 -18.62
N PRO A 143 -18.25 -5.47 -18.51
CA PRO A 143 -18.22 -4.45 -17.47
C PRO A 143 -19.46 -3.56 -17.61
N HIS A 144 -20.04 -3.15 -16.48
CA HIS A 144 -21.27 -2.36 -16.49
C HIS A 144 -21.12 -1.15 -15.60
N ALA A 145 -21.36 0.02 -16.20
CA ALA A 145 -21.47 1.25 -15.44
C ALA A 145 -22.67 1.14 -14.50
N ARG A 146 -22.49 1.54 -13.25
CA ARG A 146 -23.65 1.78 -12.39
C ARG A 146 -24.32 3.08 -12.83
N PRO A 147 -25.67 3.13 -12.87
CA PRO A 147 -26.38 4.38 -13.07
C PRO A 147 -25.86 5.42 -12.08
N ALA A 148 -25.59 6.64 -12.55
CA ALA A 148 -25.35 7.75 -11.65
C ALA A 148 -26.60 7.92 -10.78
N GLY A 149 -26.40 7.93 -9.46
CA GLY A 149 -27.50 8.14 -8.51
C GLY A 149 -27.68 9.63 -8.24
N ASP A 150 -28.79 9.99 -7.59
CA ASP A 150 -28.98 11.32 -7.01
C ASP A 150 -28.16 11.46 -5.70
N TYR A 151 -26.85 11.25 -5.80
CA TYR A 151 -25.95 11.40 -4.67
C TYR A 151 -25.66 12.89 -4.38
N ALA A 152 -25.49 13.22 -3.10
CA ALA A 152 -25.03 14.55 -2.69
C ALA A 152 -23.56 14.80 -3.06
N LEU A 153 -22.78 13.72 -3.14
CA LEU A 153 -21.43 13.68 -3.71
C LEU A 153 -21.25 12.31 -4.37
N GLU A 154 -20.71 12.27 -5.58
CA GLU A 154 -20.25 11.06 -6.24
C GLU A 154 -18.92 11.37 -6.94
N ASP A 155 -17.88 10.60 -6.64
CA ASP A 155 -16.60 10.64 -7.36
C ASP A 155 -16.16 9.21 -7.68
N ARG A 156 -15.95 8.96 -8.98
CA ARG A 156 -15.53 7.67 -9.52
C ARG A 156 -14.01 7.60 -9.76
N PHE A 157 -13.32 8.72 -9.58
CA PHE A 157 -11.86 8.83 -9.76
C PHE A 157 -11.36 8.33 -11.13
N ASP A 158 -12.18 8.48 -12.16
CA ASP A 158 -11.86 8.10 -13.54
C ASP A 158 -11.17 9.22 -14.33
N GLN A 159 -11.05 10.41 -13.70
CA GLN A 159 -10.39 11.60 -14.21
C GLN A 159 -8.86 11.58 -14.02
N PRO A 160 -8.08 12.14 -14.95
CA PRO A 160 -6.61 12.13 -14.91
C PRO A 160 -5.99 13.02 -13.81
N ASP A 161 -6.77 13.88 -13.17
CA ASP A 161 -6.34 14.74 -12.06
C ASP A 161 -6.78 14.22 -10.68
N ALA A 162 -7.32 13.00 -10.61
CA ALA A 162 -7.75 12.34 -9.39
C ALA A 162 -6.66 12.34 -8.29
N PRO A 163 -6.98 12.67 -7.03
CA PRO A 163 -8.28 13.18 -6.58
C PRO A 163 -8.48 14.65 -6.97
N ASP A 164 -9.71 15.02 -7.37
CA ASP A 164 -10.08 16.39 -7.75
C ASP A 164 -9.90 17.34 -6.54
N PRO A 165 -9.02 18.36 -6.61
CA PRO A 165 -8.76 19.27 -5.51
C PRO A 165 -9.95 20.17 -5.16
N THR A 166 -10.97 20.26 -6.02
CA THR A 166 -12.22 20.94 -5.69
C THR A 166 -13.10 20.10 -4.76
N ARG A 167 -12.91 18.79 -4.72
CA ARG A 167 -13.73 17.86 -3.91
C ARG A 167 -12.97 17.26 -2.74
N TRP A 168 -11.65 17.14 -2.85
CA TRP A 168 -10.86 16.34 -1.91
C TRP A 168 -9.59 17.06 -1.42
N ARG A 169 -9.16 16.64 -0.23
CA ARG A 169 -7.85 16.96 0.34
C ARG A 169 -7.23 15.67 0.88
N LEU A 170 -5.98 15.42 0.51
CA LEU A 170 -5.19 14.34 1.12
C LEU A 170 -4.59 14.87 2.43
N ALA A 171 -4.84 14.17 3.52
CA ALA A 171 -4.20 14.37 4.81
C ALA A 171 -3.31 13.18 5.14
N SER A 172 -2.05 13.47 5.46
CA SER A 172 -1.05 12.46 5.82
C SER A 172 0.07 13.04 6.66
N ARG A 173 0.79 12.17 7.37
CA ARG A 173 1.98 12.57 8.12
C ARG A 173 3.13 12.88 7.17
N GLY A 174 3.39 14.15 6.88
CA GLY A 174 4.45 14.56 5.94
C GLY A 174 4.35 13.84 4.59
N ASN A 175 5.48 13.37 4.05
CA ASN A 175 5.57 12.66 2.75
C ASN A 175 5.18 11.16 2.83
N CYS A 176 4.47 10.74 3.88
CA CYS A 176 4.13 9.33 4.09
C CYS A 176 3.08 8.80 3.12
N ALA A 177 2.24 9.64 2.53
CA ALA A 177 1.20 9.19 1.61
C ALA A 177 1.21 9.93 0.28
N ARG A 178 0.65 9.27 -0.74
CA ARG A 178 0.34 9.87 -2.04
C ARG A 178 -1.04 9.41 -2.50
N ALA A 179 -1.68 10.28 -3.27
CA ALA A 179 -2.97 10.05 -3.91
C ALA A 179 -2.83 10.46 -5.38
N THR A 180 -2.89 9.49 -6.29
CA THR A 180 -2.68 9.70 -7.74
C THR A 180 -3.75 8.95 -8.52
N PRO A 181 -4.02 9.33 -9.78
CA PRO A 181 -4.72 8.42 -10.69
C PRO A 181 -3.94 7.11 -10.83
N GLY A 182 -4.67 6.02 -11.07
CA GLY A 182 -4.12 4.72 -11.44
C GLY A 182 -3.60 4.70 -12.87
N GLN A 183 -2.74 3.73 -13.15
CA GLN A 183 -2.17 3.48 -14.48
C GLN A 183 -2.19 1.98 -14.77
N ASP A 184 -2.30 1.62 -16.04
CA ASP A 184 -2.21 0.24 -16.53
C ASP A 184 -3.14 -0.70 -15.75
N ASP A 185 -2.56 -1.62 -14.98
CA ASP A 185 -3.23 -2.63 -14.16
C ASP A 185 -4.12 -2.01 -13.05
N ASP A 186 -3.82 -0.78 -12.60
CA ASP A 186 -4.63 -0.06 -11.60
C ASP A 186 -5.89 0.57 -12.24
N GLY A 187 -5.93 0.74 -13.56
CA GLY A 187 -7.06 1.32 -14.29
C GLY A 187 -7.34 2.80 -13.95
N ARG A 188 -8.52 3.31 -14.38
CA ARG A 188 -8.97 4.67 -14.07
C ARG A 188 -9.62 4.75 -12.69
N ARG A 189 -8.80 4.61 -11.65
CA ARG A 189 -9.19 4.67 -10.23
C ARG A 189 -8.24 5.59 -9.46
N LEU A 190 -8.60 5.98 -8.25
CA LEU A 190 -7.68 6.63 -7.33
C LEU A 190 -6.78 5.57 -6.67
N VAL A 191 -5.46 5.78 -6.68
CA VAL A 191 -4.52 4.96 -5.92
C VAL A 191 -4.02 5.75 -4.72
N LEU A 192 -4.32 5.24 -3.53
CA LEU A 192 -3.76 5.69 -2.26
C LEU A 192 -2.57 4.80 -1.91
N SER A 193 -1.38 5.39 -1.73
CA SER A 193 -0.18 4.65 -1.30
C SER A 193 0.36 5.22 0.00
N SER A 194 0.81 4.34 0.89
CA SER A 194 1.53 4.73 2.11
C SER A 194 2.95 4.14 2.13
N ASN A 195 3.93 5.00 2.43
CA ASN A 195 5.35 4.67 2.57
C ASN A 195 5.78 4.59 4.04
N CYS A 196 4.90 4.90 4.98
CA CYS A 196 5.17 4.83 6.40
C CYS A 196 4.24 3.79 7.03
N ALA A 197 4.82 2.75 7.63
CA ALA A 197 4.06 1.71 8.30
C ALA A 197 3.05 2.32 9.29
N ALA A 198 1.81 1.82 9.25
CA ALA A 198 0.72 2.19 10.16
C ALA A 198 0.31 3.68 10.19
N ALA A 199 0.87 4.54 9.33
CA ALA A 199 0.38 5.91 9.16
C ALA A 199 -0.74 5.92 8.11
N PRO A 200 -1.98 6.32 8.46
CA PRO A 200 -3.08 6.31 7.51
C PRO A 200 -2.90 7.39 6.44
N ALA A 201 -3.17 7.03 5.20
CA ALA A 201 -3.44 7.97 4.11
C ALA A 201 -4.93 8.33 4.15
N THR A 202 -5.27 9.58 4.46
CA THR A 202 -6.65 10.01 4.69
C THR A 202 -7.12 10.95 3.60
N LEU A 203 -8.18 10.59 2.88
CA LEU A 203 -8.86 11.47 1.94
C LEU A 203 -10.03 12.16 2.66
N ARG A 204 -9.94 13.47 2.82
CA ARG A 204 -11.01 14.32 3.35
C ARG A 204 -11.89 14.83 2.21
N SER A 205 -13.21 14.66 2.35
CA SER A 205 -14.18 15.35 1.52
C SER A 205 -14.27 16.83 1.86
N ARG A 206 -14.32 17.68 0.83
CA ARG A 206 -14.68 19.11 0.96
C ARG A 206 -16.19 19.29 1.01
N THR A 207 -16.96 18.42 0.36
CA THR A 207 -18.42 18.39 0.51
C THR A 207 -18.76 17.75 1.85
N PRO A 208 -19.54 18.41 2.72
CA PRO A 208 -19.90 17.81 3.99
C PRO A 208 -20.95 16.70 3.81
N PHE A 209 -20.97 15.76 4.74
CA PHE A 209 -22.00 14.73 4.83
C PHE A 209 -23.17 15.27 5.65
N VAL A 210 -24.29 15.58 5.01
CA VAL A 210 -25.47 16.15 5.66
C VAL A 210 -26.56 15.09 5.76
N LEU A 211 -27.05 14.85 6.98
CA LEU A 211 -28.12 13.87 7.19
C LEU A 211 -29.40 14.28 6.45
N ARG A 212 -30.31 13.35 6.20
CA ARG A 212 -31.67 13.58 5.74
C ARG A 212 -32.62 13.64 6.92
N ASP A 213 -33.81 14.16 6.69
CA ASP A 213 -34.91 13.97 7.61
C ASP A 213 -35.77 12.79 7.15
N ALA A 214 -35.26 11.58 7.37
CA ALA A 214 -35.87 10.32 6.96
C ALA A 214 -35.44 9.19 7.90
N ASP A 215 -36.00 7.99 7.74
CA ASP A 215 -35.61 6.82 8.55
C ASP A 215 -34.16 6.40 8.29
N GLU A 216 -33.74 6.40 7.02
CA GLU A 216 -32.33 6.38 6.64
C GLU A 216 -31.83 7.82 6.55
N LEU A 217 -31.00 8.20 7.52
CA LEU A 217 -30.42 9.52 7.65
C LEU A 217 -29.40 9.78 6.55
N GLY A 218 -28.74 8.75 6.05
CA GLY A 218 -27.85 8.84 4.90
C GLY A 218 -26.87 7.68 4.88
N ARG A 219 -26.13 7.57 3.80
CA ARG A 219 -25.22 6.45 3.56
C ARG A 219 -23.92 6.89 2.92
N PHE A 220 -22.81 6.49 3.55
CA PHE A 220 -21.45 6.73 3.08
C PHE A 220 -20.95 5.46 2.39
N VAL A 221 -20.78 5.54 1.07
CA VAL A 221 -20.39 4.43 0.19
C VAL A 221 -18.94 4.59 -0.23
N VAL A 222 -18.17 3.52 -0.11
CA VAL A 222 -16.81 3.43 -0.65
C VAL A 222 -16.65 2.11 -1.40
N GLU A 223 -16.03 2.16 -2.57
CA GLU A 223 -15.64 0.96 -3.32
C GLU A 223 -14.13 0.91 -3.48
N THR A 224 -13.51 -0.12 -2.91
CA THR A 224 -12.06 -0.18 -2.75
C THR A 224 -11.57 -1.61 -2.58
N ASP A 225 -10.31 -1.88 -2.91
CA ASP A 225 -9.62 -3.14 -2.57
C ASP A 225 -8.97 -3.12 -1.17
N ALA A 226 -9.07 -2.00 -0.45
CA ALA A 226 -8.74 -1.91 0.97
C ALA A 226 -9.77 -2.68 1.82
N PRO A 227 -9.37 -3.22 2.99
CA PRO A 227 -8.05 -3.12 3.64
C PRO A 227 -6.90 -3.90 3.00
N GLY A 228 -7.14 -4.78 2.01
CA GLY A 228 -6.12 -5.67 1.46
C GLY A 228 -5.58 -6.70 2.47
N GLY A 229 -4.40 -7.27 2.19
CA GLY A 229 -3.72 -8.19 3.10
C GLY A 229 -3.01 -7.44 4.25
N ASP A 230 -3.44 -7.70 5.49
CA ASP A 230 -2.90 -7.12 6.73
C ASP A 230 -3.02 -5.58 6.85
N GLY A 231 -4.10 -5.00 6.33
CA GLY A 231 -4.36 -3.56 6.39
C GLY A 231 -5.68 -3.16 7.06
N GLU A 232 -6.00 -1.87 6.97
CA GLU A 232 -7.19 -1.24 7.53
C GLU A 232 -7.81 -0.25 6.54
N LEU A 233 -9.14 -0.28 6.46
CA LEU A 233 -10.00 0.74 5.87
C LEU A 233 -10.80 1.39 6.99
N VAL A 234 -10.79 2.72 7.04
CA VAL A 234 -11.51 3.50 8.04
C VAL A 234 -12.38 4.55 7.35
N LEU A 235 -13.68 4.55 7.64
CA LEU A 235 -14.62 5.59 7.22
C LEU A 235 -15.04 6.40 8.44
N ASP A 236 -14.70 7.68 8.48
CA ASP A 236 -15.03 8.56 9.59
C ASP A 236 -16.07 9.60 9.18
N LEU A 237 -17.08 9.79 10.03
CA LEU A 237 -18.01 10.90 9.99
C LEU A 237 -17.88 11.68 11.31
N VAL A 238 -17.26 12.86 11.24
CA VAL A 238 -16.86 13.62 12.42
C VAL A 238 -17.46 15.04 12.36
N PRO A 239 -18.17 15.50 13.40
CA PRO A 239 -18.64 16.87 13.48
C PRO A 239 -17.50 17.89 13.42
N GLY A 240 -17.69 18.93 12.61
CA GLY A 240 -16.73 20.02 12.47
C GLY A 240 -15.62 19.78 11.42
N PRO A 241 -14.75 20.79 11.21
CA PRO A 241 -13.78 20.83 10.10
C PRO A 241 -12.50 20.02 10.37
N VAL A 242 -12.62 18.72 10.67
CA VAL A 242 -11.46 17.85 10.86
C VAL A 242 -10.77 17.49 9.54
N SER A 243 -9.45 17.32 9.56
CA SER A 243 -8.70 16.78 8.41
C SER A 243 -8.17 15.37 8.63
N LEU A 244 -8.03 14.96 9.88
CA LEU A 244 -7.49 13.68 10.27
C LEU A 244 -7.95 13.33 11.68
N VAL A 245 -8.26 12.06 11.92
CA VAL A 245 -8.54 11.51 13.25
C VAL A 245 -7.63 10.30 13.47
N SER A 246 -6.87 10.31 14.56
CA SER A 246 -5.92 9.24 14.91
C SER A 246 -6.36 8.48 16.16
N GLY A 247 -5.93 7.21 16.25
CA GLY A 247 -6.16 6.37 17.43
C GLY A 247 -7.61 5.96 17.62
N ASP A 248 -7.88 5.22 18.69
CA ASP A 248 -9.20 4.66 19.00
C ASP A 248 -10.10 5.65 19.77
N ALA A 249 -9.52 6.68 20.38
CA ALA A 249 -10.27 7.71 21.10
C ALA A 249 -10.87 8.71 20.09
N LEU A 250 -12.17 8.58 19.84
CA LEU A 250 -12.89 9.42 18.90
C LEU A 250 -13.41 10.71 19.54
N PRO A 251 -13.54 11.81 18.78
CA PRO A 251 -14.32 12.96 19.22
C PRO A 251 -15.77 12.58 19.53
N PRO A 252 -16.45 13.32 20.42
CA PRO A 252 -17.87 13.14 20.70
C PRO A 252 -18.72 13.09 19.42
N ASP A 253 -19.71 12.19 19.42
CA ASP A 253 -20.65 11.96 18.32
C ASP A 253 -20.03 11.56 16.97
N ALA A 254 -18.71 11.39 16.87
CA ALA A 254 -18.08 10.83 15.69
C ALA A 254 -18.50 9.36 15.50
N VAL A 255 -18.78 8.99 14.25
CA VAL A 255 -19.07 7.61 13.86
C VAL A 255 -17.95 7.12 12.95
N ARG A 256 -17.28 6.06 13.38
CA ARG A 256 -16.20 5.41 12.63
C ARG A 256 -16.62 4.01 12.23
N LEU A 257 -16.51 3.68 10.95
CA LEU A 257 -16.39 2.30 10.51
C LEU A 257 -14.92 1.95 10.40
N ARG A 258 -14.47 0.90 11.10
CA ARG A 258 -13.14 0.29 10.95
C ARG A 258 -13.31 -1.11 10.40
N VAL A 259 -12.66 -1.37 9.27
CA VAL A 259 -12.54 -2.70 8.65
C VAL A 259 -11.07 -3.06 8.62
N ALA A 260 -10.68 -4.12 9.32
CA ALA A 260 -9.29 -4.54 9.41
C ALA A 260 -9.17 -6.03 9.06
N THR A 261 -8.28 -6.37 8.13
CA THR A 261 -7.97 -7.76 7.80
C THR A 261 -6.66 -8.14 8.47
N SER A 262 -6.66 -9.21 9.25
CA SER A 262 -5.45 -9.78 9.83
C SER A 262 -5.64 -11.27 10.13
N ALA A 263 -4.56 -12.05 10.08
CA ALA A 263 -4.54 -13.47 10.46
C ALA A 263 -5.66 -14.33 9.81
N GLY A 264 -6.01 -14.04 8.56
CA GLY A 264 -7.02 -14.80 7.81
C GLY A 264 -8.48 -14.47 8.13
N ALA A 265 -8.74 -13.40 8.89
CA ALA A 265 -10.10 -12.91 9.15
C ALA A 265 -10.21 -11.40 8.91
N THR A 266 -11.43 -10.94 8.59
CA THR A 266 -11.74 -9.51 8.50
C THR A 266 -12.66 -9.13 9.65
N SER A 267 -12.20 -8.17 10.46
CA SER A 267 -12.98 -7.57 11.54
C SER A 267 -13.69 -6.32 11.03
N VAL A 268 -14.95 -6.15 11.46
CA VAL A 268 -15.80 -5.00 11.11
C VAL A 268 -16.32 -4.40 12.40
N GLN A 269 -16.01 -3.13 12.64
CA GLN A 269 -16.36 -2.44 13.88
C GLN A 269 -16.92 -1.05 13.58
N VAL A 270 -18.04 -0.72 14.21
CA VAL A 270 -18.57 0.63 14.31
C VAL A 270 -18.17 1.19 15.68
N LEU A 271 -17.33 2.21 15.68
CA LEU A 271 -16.80 2.86 16.87
C LEU A 271 -17.40 4.25 17.03
N VAL A 272 -17.71 4.62 18.27
CA VAL A 272 -18.12 5.97 18.69
C VAL A 272 -17.46 6.28 20.03
N ALA A 273 -17.38 7.57 20.41
CA ALA A 273 -16.71 8.01 21.63
C ALA A 273 -17.28 7.37 22.92
N ALA A 274 -18.60 7.17 23.00
CA ALA A 274 -19.25 6.57 24.17
C ALA A 274 -18.96 5.07 24.35
N GLY A 275 -18.27 4.43 23.39
CA GLY A 275 -18.09 2.99 23.37
C GLY A 275 -19.41 2.28 23.11
N THR A 276 -19.76 2.10 21.84
CA THR A 276 -20.99 1.39 21.47
C THR A 276 -20.67 0.00 20.93
N PRO A 277 -21.34 -1.05 21.42
CA PRO A 277 -21.07 -2.40 20.93
C PRO A 277 -21.48 -2.51 19.46
N THR A 278 -20.58 -3.05 18.64
CA THR A 278 -20.91 -3.54 17.31
C THR A 278 -21.42 -4.97 17.42
N THR A 279 -22.57 -5.25 16.83
CA THR A 279 -23.09 -6.62 16.69
C THR A 279 -22.78 -7.12 15.30
N ALA A 280 -21.96 -8.17 15.21
CA ALA A 280 -21.75 -8.88 13.95
C ALA A 280 -23.04 -9.62 13.58
N VAL A 281 -23.56 -9.38 12.38
CA VAL A 281 -24.72 -10.08 11.82
C VAL A 281 -24.24 -11.31 11.05
N ARG A 282 -23.09 -11.20 10.38
CA ARG A 282 -22.47 -12.26 9.60
C ARG A 282 -20.94 -12.17 9.72
N ALA A 283 -20.27 -13.31 9.80
CA ALA A 283 -18.81 -13.36 9.72
C ALA A 283 -18.34 -12.90 8.34
N VAL A 284 -17.29 -12.08 8.30
CA VAL A 284 -16.63 -11.65 7.07
C VAL A 284 -15.31 -12.42 6.96
N PRO A 285 -15.15 -13.34 5.98
CA PRO A 285 -13.88 -14.01 5.76
C PRO A 285 -12.81 -12.98 5.35
N ALA A 286 -11.53 -13.36 5.40
CA ALA A 286 -10.49 -12.50 4.83
C ALA A 286 -10.84 -12.12 3.39
N LEU A 287 -10.88 -10.81 3.13
CA LEU A 287 -11.08 -10.31 1.78
C LEU A 287 -9.91 -10.72 0.89
N GLU A 288 -10.25 -11.09 -0.34
CA GLU A 288 -9.28 -11.49 -1.35
C GLU A 288 -8.46 -10.26 -1.78
N THR A 289 -7.14 -10.33 -1.63
CA THR A 289 -6.24 -9.22 -1.96
C THR A 289 -6.39 -8.79 -3.42
N GLY A 290 -6.59 -7.49 -3.65
CA GLY A 290 -6.68 -6.91 -5.00
C GLY A 290 -8.07 -7.01 -5.64
N LEU A 291 -9.08 -7.55 -4.94
CA LEU A 291 -10.47 -7.45 -5.37
C LEU A 291 -11.15 -6.27 -4.69
N SER A 292 -11.82 -5.43 -5.47
CA SER A 292 -12.58 -4.31 -4.95
C SER A 292 -13.92 -4.76 -4.38
N HIS A 293 -14.21 -4.31 -3.15
CA HIS A 293 -15.48 -4.53 -2.47
C HIS A 293 -16.18 -3.20 -2.22
N ARG A 294 -17.51 -3.24 -2.16
CA ARG A 294 -18.33 -2.08 -1.79
C ARG A 294 -18.66 -2.14 -0.31
N TRP A 295 -18.17 -1.15 0.43
CA TRP A 295 -18.48 -0.91 1.83
C TRP A 295 -19.47 0.24 1.96
N GLU A 296 -20.49 0.04 2.78
CA GLU A 296 -21.50 1.07 3.01
C GLU A 296 -21.75 1.23 4.50
N LEU A 297 -21.62 2.46 4.98
CA LEU A 297 -22.01 2.88 6.32
C LEU A 297 -23.36 3.59 6.21
N ALA A 298 -24.45 2.88 6.53
CA ALA A 298 -25.80 3.41 6.49
C ALA A 298 -26.22 3.88 7.89
N LEU A 299 -26.45 5.19 8.02
CA LEU A 299 -26.92 5.84 9.24
C LEU A 299 -28.45 5.90 9.23
N ARG A 300 -29.07 5.51 10.34
CA ARG A 300 -30.52 5.45 10.50
C ARG A 300 -30.94 6.01 11.85
N ARG A 301 -32.24 6.29 11.99
CA ARG A 301 -32.84 6.72 13.26
C ARG A 301 -32.79 5.65 14.36
N ASP A 302 -32.69 4.37 13.96
CA ASP A 302 -32.63 3.21 14.85
C ASP A 302 -31.21 2.65 15.04
N GLY A 303 -30.20 3.25 14.40
CA GLY A 303 -28.80 2.83 14.54
C GLY A 303 -27.99 2.94 13.25
N VAL A 304 -26.88 2.21 13.20
CA VAL A 304 -25.99 2.07 12.06
C VAL A 304 -26.08 0.65 11.49
N ARG A 305 -26.06 0.54 10.16
CA ARG A 305 -25.83 -0.73 9.44
C ARG A 305 -24.56 -0.62 8.60
N VAL A 306 -23.77 -1.68 8.62
CA VAL A 306 -22.61 -1.84 7.75
C VAL A 306 -22.93 -2.89 6.71
N LEU A 307 -22.77 -2.53 5.44
CA LEU A 307 -22.99 -3.44 4.32
C LEU A 307 -21.68 -3.72 3.59
N LEU A 308 -21.53 -4.97 3.15
CA LEU A 308 -20.47 -5.45 2.26
C LEU A 308 -21.16 -6.01 1.02
N ASP A 309 -20.90 -5.41 -0.15
CA ASP A 309 -21.47 -5.80 -1.43
C ASP A 309 -23.01 -5.92 -1.42
N GLY A 310 -23.68 -5.07 -0.63
CA GLY A 310 -25.14 -5.02 -0.48
C GLY A 310 -25.70 -5.85 0.68
N ASP A 311 -24.90 -6.72 1.31
CA ASP A 311 -25.32 -7.54 2.44
C ASP A 311 -24.96 -6.90 3.79
N VAL A 312 -25.89 -6.90 4.75
CA VAL A 312 -25.61 -6.42 6.11
C VAL A 312 -24.67 -7.39 6.84
N VAL A 313 -23.50 -6.90 7.26
CA VAL A 313 -22.49 -7.68 7.98
C VAL A 313 -22.37 -7.30 9.44
N ALA A 314 -22.71 -6.06 9.80
CA ALA A 314 -22.68 -5.58 11.18
C ALA A 314 -23.73 -4.50 11.42
N THR A 315 -24.13 -4.36 12.68
CA THR A 315 -25.02 -3.28 13.15
C THR A 315 -24.50 -2.66 14.44
N SER A 316 -24.88 -1.43 14.71
CA SER A 316 -24.60 -0.76 15.98
C SER A 316 -25.81 0.12 16.36
N PRO A 317 -26.17 0.24 17.63
CA PRO A 317 -27.26 1.13 18.06
C PRO A 317 -26.86 2.62 18.06
N ALA A 318 -25.65 2.97 17.59
CA ALA A 318 -25.21 4.35 17.51
C ALA A 318 -26.12 5.19 16.59
N VAL A 319 -26.56 6.35 17.06
CA VAL A 319 -27.33 7.31 16.27
C VAL A 319 -26.62 8.67 16.36
N PRO A 320 -26.21 9.27 15.24
CA PRO A 320 -25.55 10.57 15.27
C PRO A 320 -26.52 11.67 15.75
N SER A 321 -26.03 12.56 16.62
CA SER A 321 -26.77 13.73 17.13
C SER A 321 -26.61 14.97 16.22
N TRP A 322 -25.59 14.97 15.37
CA TRP A 322 -25.23 16.08 14.49
C TRP A 322 -26.03 16.06 13.19
N ARG A 323 -26.18 17.23 12.58
CA ARG A 323 -26.80 17.37 11.24
C ARG A 323 -25.79 17.21 10.12
N GLU A 324 -24.55 17.63 10.37
CA GLU A 324 -23.48 17.71 9.38
C GLU A 324 -22.17 17.17 9.98
N ALA A 325 -21.42 16.43 9.17
CA ALA A 325 -20.10 15.91 9.52
C ALA A 325 -19.12 16.01 8.33
N THR A 326 -17.82 16.11 8.65
CA THR A 326 -16.77 15.89 7.67
C THR A 326 -16.59 14.38 7.48
N ALA A 327 -16.58 13.96 6.21
CA ALA A 327 -16.33 12.58 5.81
C ALA A 327 -14.84 12.37 5.47
N LEU A 328 -14.23 11.35 6.08
CA LEU A 328 -12.86 10.93 5.82
C LEU A 328 -12.82 9.46 5.40
N VAL A 329 -12.03 9.14 4.36
CA VAL A 329 -11.69 7.77 3.97
C VAL A 329 -10.21 7.56 4.22
N SER A 330 -9.86 6.64 5.12
CA SER A 330 -8.47 6.37 5.48
C SER A 330 -8.09 4.94 5.15
N VAL A 331 -6.89 4.76 4.62
CA VAL A 331 -6.28 3.44 4.39
C VAL A 331 -4.94 3.37 5.10
N ALA A 332 -4.66 2.25 5.76
CA ALA A 332 -3.43 1.99 6.48
C ALA A 332 -3.01 0.51 6.36
N GLY A 333 -1.72 0.24 6.58
CA GLY A 333 -1.19 -1.12 6.66
C GLY A 333 0.31 -1.16 6.38
N PRO A 334 0.85 -2.25 5.81
CA PRO A 334 2.30 -2.44 5.67
C PRO A 334 2.94 -1.38 4.78
N THR A 335 4.24 -1.14 4.98
CA THR A 335 5.02 -0.22 4.13
C THR A 335 4.90 -0.59 2.65
N GLY A 336 4.59 0.40 1.81
CA GLY A 336 4.45 0.23 0.36
C GLY A 336 3.08 -0.30 -0.04
N GLN A 337 2.12 -0.42 0.89
CA GLN A 337 0.74 -0.74 0.56
C GLN A 337 0.14 0.28 -0.40
N ARG A 338 -0.63 -0.24 -1.35
CA ARG A 338 -1.47 0.52 -2.27
C ARG A 338 -2.91 0.05 -2.06
N ALA A 339 -3.83 0.99 -2.09
CA ALA A 339 -5.25 0.75 -2.11
C ALA A 339 -5.85 1.52 -3.29
N ALA A 340 -6.57 0.82 -4.15
CA ALA A 340 -7.34 1.41 -5.22
C ALA A 340 -8.75 1.77 -4.70
N VAL A 341 -9.19 2.98 -4.97
CA VAL A 341 -10.54 3.49 -4.66
C VAL A 341 -11.23 3.81 -5.98
N SER A 342 -12.33 3.11 -6.24
CA SER A 342 -13.13 3.21 -7.48
C SER A 342 -14.35 4.12 -7.32
N LEU A 343 -14.81 4.32 -6.09
CA LEU A 343 -15.98 5.13 -5.80
C LEU A 343 -15.91 5.66 -4.37
N ILE A 344 -16.23 6.94 -4.21
CA ILE A 344 -16.76 7.47 -2.96
C ILE A 344 -18.07 8.20 -3.27
N ALA A 345 -19.14 7.88 -2.55
CA ALA A 345 -20.43 8.53 -2.72
C ALA A 345 -21.19 8.76 -1.41
N PHE A 346 -21.94 9.86 -1.35
CA PHE A 346 -22.84 10.21 -0.24
C PHE A 346 -24.28 10.16 -0.73
N ASP A 347 -24.97 9.10 -0.34
CA ASP A 347 -26.42 9.03 -0.46
C ASP A 347 -27.02 9.70 0.77
N ALA A 348 -27.02 11.04 0.76
CA ALA A 348 -27.38 11.89 1.90
C ALA A 348 -28.17 13.13 1.43
N ALA A 349 -28.47 14.09 2.32
CA ALA A 349 -29.08 15.34 1.89
C ALA A 349 -28.11 16.12 0.99
N LYS A 350 -28.64 16.84 -0.01
CA LYS A 350 -27.81 17.67 -0.89
C LYS A 350 -27.01 18.69 -0.09
N ALA A 351 -25.73 18.79 -0.40
CA ALA A 351 -24.80 19.70 0.24
C ALA A 351 -23.94 20.38 -0.83
N ALA A 352 -23.60 21.65 -0.60
CA ALA A 352 -22.73 22.38 -1.50
C ALA A 352 -21.26 22.15 -1.13
N THR A 353 -20.41 21.89 -2.12
CA THR A 353 -18.97 21.91 -1.93
C THR A 353 -18.50 23.36 -1.75
N PRO A 354 -17.65 23.67 -0.75
CA PRO A 354 -17.08 25.01 -0.61
C PRO A 354 -16.35 25.46 -1.88
N PRO A 355 -16.47 26.75 -2.26
CA PRO A 355 -15.76 27.29 -3.42
C PRO A 355 -14.27 26.93 -3.37
N TRP A 356 -13.70 26.55 -4.51
CA TRP A 356 -12.28 26.28 -4.59
C TRP A 356 -11.52 27.58 -4.80
N VAL A 357 -10.58 27.86 -3.90
CA VAL A 357 -9.63 28.98 -4.00
C VAL A 357 -8.22 28.39 -3.88
N PRO A 358 -7.32 28.63 -4.85
CA PRO A 358 -5.97 28.10 -4.79
C PRO A 358 -5.21 28.68 -3.61
N GLY A 359 -4.66 27.80 -2.77
CA GLY A 359 -3.85 28.19 -1.62
C GLY A 359 -2.36 27.92 -1.84
N PRO A 360 -1.48 28.70 -1.20
CA PRO A 360 -0.05 28.39 -1.16
C PRO A 360 0.21 27.13 -0.32
N GLU A 361 1.41 26.56 -0.50
CA GLU A 361 1.94 25.60 0.47
C GLU A 361 2.15 26.31 1.82
N VAL A 362 1.83 25.62 2.92
CA VAL A 362 1.96 26.13 4.28
C VAL A 362 3.20 25.54 4.91
N GLU A 363 4.07 26.39 5.43
CA GLU A 363 5.26 26.01 6.17
C GLU A 363 5.04 26.30 7.66
N VAL A 364 5.11 25.27 8.49
CA VAL A 364 4.85 25.38 9.93
C VAL A 364 6.13 25.25 10.74
N SER A 365 6.39 26.25 11.57
CA SER A 365 7.40 26.21 12.64
C SER A 365 6.72 26.18 14.01
N VAL A 366 7.43 25.68 15.03
CA VAL A 366 6.97 25.70 16.42
C VAL A 366 7.94 26.55 17.24
N ALA A 367 7.43 27.55 17.95
CA ALA A 367 8.24 28.45 18.76
C ALA A 367 7.44 28.97 19.97
N VAL A 368 8.14 29.52 20.97
CA VAL A 368 7.51 30.10 22.16
C VAL A 368 6.95 31.50 21.88
N GLU A 369 7.47 32.17 20.86
CA GLU A 369 7.07 33.51 20.42
C GLU A 369 6.79 33.52 18.91
N ALA A 370 6.01 34.51 18.46
CA ALA A 370 5.75 34.71 17.06
C ALA A 370 7.05 35.10 16.31
N ALA A 371 7.23 34.56 15.10
CA ALA A 371 8.35 34.95 14.25
C ALA A 371 8.28 36.43 13.84
N ALA A 372 9.45 37.04 13.65
CA ALA A 372 9.54 38.39 13.09
C ALA A 372 8.99 38.45 11.67
N THR A 373 8.32 39.55 11.33
CA THR A 373 7.66 39.71 10.03
C THR A 373 8.70 39.92 8.92
N GLU A 374 8.79 38.96 8.00
CA GLU A 374 9.52 39.12 6.74
C GLU A 374 8.71 39.91 5.70
N PRO A 375 9.34 40.46 4.65
CA PRO A 375 8.62 41.06 3.53
C PRO A 375 7.71 40.03 2.85
N THR A 376 6.41 40.31 2.86
CA THR A 376 5.38 39.40 2.33
C THR A 376 4.38 40.13 1.43
N ARG A 377 3.68 39.38 0.59
CA ARG A 377 2.64 39.87 -0.32
C ARG A 377 1.30 39.21 0.00
N ALA A 378 0.21 39.98 -0.05
CA ALA A 378 -1.15 39.47 0.10
C ALA A 378 -1.56 38.56 -1.09
N LEU A 379 -2.35 37.54 -0.80
CA LEU A 379 -2.95 36.68 -1.83
C LEU A 379 -4.08 37.42 -2.57
N PRO A 380 -4.05 37.53 -3.90
CA PRO A 380 -5.11 38.21 -4.66
C PRO A 380 -6.47 37.51 -4.54
N GLY A 381 -7.55 38.28 -4.31
CA GLY A 381 -8.93 37.77 -4.32
C GLY A 381 -9.34 36.93 -3.10
N VAL A 382 -8.46 36.77 -2.12
CA VAL A 382 -8.68 36.01 -0.89
C VAL A 382 -9.21 36.92 0.22
N THR A 383 -10.31 36.53 0.86
CA THR A 383 -10.95 37.31 1.94
C THR A 383 -10.73 36.70 3.33
N GLY A 384 -10.18 35.49 3.39
CA GLY A 384 -9.89 34.77 4.63
C GLY A 384 -9.58 33.31 4.34
N GLY A 385 -9.38 32.53 5.38
CA GLY A 385 -9.14 31.10 5.26
C GLY A 385 -9.19 30.40 6.59
N GLN A 386 -9.20 29.08 6.56
CA GLN A 386 -9.14 28.23 7.72
C GLN A 386 -7.91 27.35 7.64
N LEU A 387 -6.98 27.57 8.55
CA LEU A 387 -5.83 26.70 8.76
C LEU A 387 -6.30 25.50 9.58
N ARG A 388 -6.03 24.29 9.09
CA ARG A 388 -6.35 23.03 9.75
C ARG A 388 -5.07 22.27 10.03
N MET A 389 -4.89 21.80 11.25
CA MET A 389 -3.68 21.08 11.65
C MET A 389 -4.00 19.86 12.51
N ALA A 390 -3.08 18.90 12.55
CA ALA A 390 -3.12 17.79 13.50
C ALA A 390 -1.84 17.80 14.35
N LEU A 391 -1.98 18.07 15.65
CA LEU A 391 -0.87 18.23 16.59
C LEU A 391 -0.55 16.90 17.30
N LEU A 392 0.68 16.43 17.19
CA LEU A 392 1.19 15.32 17.99
C LEU A 392 1.98 15.89 19.17
N HIS A 393 1.72 15.41 20.38
CA HIS A 393 2.34 15.91 21.61
C HIS A 393 2.71 14.76 22.57
N THR A 394 3.54 15.09 23.56
CA THR A 394 3.88 14.21 24.69
C THR A 394 3.36 14.71 26.03
N ASP A 395 2.60 15.82 26.02
CA ASP A 395 1.98 16.37 27.23
C ASP A 395 0.98 15.37 27.84
N ALA A 396 1.10 15.17 29.15
CA ALA A 396 0.30 14.21 29.93
C ALA A 396 -0.92 14.86 30.61
N SER A 397 -1.10 16.18 30.44
CA SER A 397 -2.26 16.89 30.96
C SER A 397 -3.57 16.30 30.42
N PRO A 398 -4.67 16.31 31.20
CA PRO A 398 -5.95 15.76 30.76
C PRO A 398 -6.67 16.67 29.75
N GLU A 399 -6.30 17.95 29.69
CA GLU A 399 -6.92 18.97 28.84
C GLU A 399 -5.87 19.66 27.99
N ALA A 400 -6.27 20.05 26.78
CA ALA A 400 -5.42 20.80 25.87
C ALA A 400 -5.21 22.23 26.41
N PRO A 401 -3.97 22.74 26.48
CA PRO A 401 -3.76 24.15 26.77
C PRO A 401 -4.25 25.04 25.62
N SER A 402 -4.27 26.35 25.85
CA SER A 402 -4.50 27.30 24.77
C SER A 402 -3.30 27.30 23.81
N PHE A 403 -3.62 27.23 22.51
CA PHE A 403 -2.65 27.37 21.43
C PHE A 403 -3.00 28.59 20.59
N SER A 404 -1.99 29.17 19.96
CA SER A 404 -2.21 30.20 18.93
C SER A 404 -1.26 29.97 17.77
N VAL A 405 -1.63 30.50 16.61
CA VAL A 405 -0.78 30.55 15.43
C VAL A 405 -0.51 31.99 15.07
N SER A 406 0.71 32.28 14.64
CA SER A 406 1.07 33.55 14.02
C SER A 406 1.27 33.35 12.52
N ALA A 407 0.60 34.15 11.69
CA ALA A 407 0.75 34.15 10.24
C ALA A 407 0.67 35.59 9.72
N GLY A 408 1.62 36.02 8.89
CA GLY A 408 1.63 37.38 8.35
C GLY A 408 1.66 38.49 9.42
N GLY A 409 2.18 38.21 10.62
CA GLY A 409 2.18 39.13 11.78
C GLY A 409 0.87 39.16 12.58
N VAL A 410 -0.12 38.33 12.22
CA VAL A 410 -1.41 38.22 12.90
C VAL A 410 -1.43 36.97 13.75
N VAL A 411 -1.80 37.13 15.03
CA VAL A 411 -1.97 36.01 15.96
C VAL A 411 -3.44 35.62 16.01
N ALA A 412 -3.73 34.36 15.70
CA ALA A 412 -5.07 33.78 15.76
C ALA A 412 -5.11 32.61 16.76
N PRO A 413 -6.19 32.46 17.55
CA PRO A 413 -6.33 31.33 18.47
C PRO A 413 -6.55 30.04 17.69
N LEU A 414 -5.92 28.95 18.14
CA LEU A 414 -6.25 27.61 17.71
C LEU A 414 -7.35 27.05 18.62
N ARG A 415 -8.35 26.44 17.99
CA ARG A 415 -9.44 25.75 18.68
C ARG A 415 -9.51 24.29 18.23
N PRO A 416 -10.08 23.39 19.04
CA PRO A 416 -10.32 22.01 18.62
C PRO A 416 -11.19 21.99 17.36
N ALA A 417 -10.84 21.18 16.38
CA ALA A 417 -11.60 21.04 15.13
C ALA A 417 -12.98 20.39 15.37
N SER A 418 -13.07 19.55 16.40
CA SER A 418 -14.32 19.00 16.93
C SER A 418 -14.40 19.33 18.42
N ALA A 419 -15.56 19.80 18.88
CA ALA A 419 -15.78 20.06 20.30
C ALA A 419 -15.58 18.77 21.12
N GLY A 420 -14.91 18.88 22.27
CA GLY A 420 -14.63 17.74 23.14
C GLY A 420 -13.67 16.70 22.57
N ALA A 421 -12.93 17.00 21.49
CA ALA A 421 -11.89 16.10 20.98
C ALA A 421 -10.90 15.74 22.11
N PRO A 422 -10.48 14.47 22.21
CA PRO A 422 -9.62 14.03 23.31
C PRO A 422 -8.18 14.55 23.16
N TRP A 423 -7.66 15.20 24.21
CA TRP A 423 -6.24 15.55 24.32
C TRP A 423 -5.48 14.38 24.93
N ARG A 424 -4.62 13.71 24.14
CA ARG A 424 -3.91 12.49 24.57
C ARG A 424 -2.52 12.41 23.91
N ALA A 425 -1.51 12.20 24.75
CA ALA A 425 -0.14 11.99 24.30
C ALA A 425 -0.05 10.87 23.24
N GLY A 426 0.72 11.12 22.18
CA GLY A 426 0.91 10.15 21.09
C GLY A 426 -0.26 10.05 20.09
N VAL A 427 -1.37 10.74 20.33
CA VAL A 427 -2.52 10.82 19.41
C VAL A 427 -2.55 12.19 18.74
N ALA A 428 -2.80 12.23 17.43
CA ALA A 428 -2.88 13.49 16.72
C ALA A 428 -4.17 14.25 17.08
N TYR A 429 -4.01 15.45 17.64
CA TYR A 429 -5.08 16.33 18.08
C TYR A 429 -5.48 17.32 16.97
N PRO A 430 -6.69 17.21 16.39
CA PRO A 430 -7.10 18.06 15.27
C PRO A 430 -7.53 19.45 15.77
N VAL A 431 -6.93 20.49 15.20
CA VAL A 431 -7.17 21.90 15.53
C VAL A 431 -7.39 22.74 14.28
N VAL A 432 -8.10 23.85 14.45
CA VAL A 432 -8.28 24.85 13.39
C VAL A 432 -8.04 26.27 13.90
N ALA A 433 -7.60 27.15 13.01
CA ALA A 433 -7.56 28.59 13.21
C ALA A 433 -8.21 29.27 12.01
N ASP A 434 -9.09 30.23 12.28
CA ASP A 434 -9.66 31.08 11.26
C ASP A 434 -8.72 32.27 11.04
N LEU A 435 -8.17 32.38 9.82
CA LEU A 435 -7.18 33.38 9.43
C LEU A 435 -7.85 34.49 8.62
N PRO A 436 -7.75 35.76 9.06
CA PRO A 436 -8.26 36.88 8.28
C PRO A 436 -7.37 37.17 7.06
N ALA A 437 -7.85 37.97 6.12
CA ALA A 437 -7.13 38.27 4.86
C ALA A 437 -5.72 38.83 5.11
N GLU A 438 -5.55 39.66 6.13
CA GLU A 438 -4.27 40.27 6.51
C GLU A 438 -3.22 39.26 6.98
N ALA A 439 -3.63 38.08 7.49
CA ALA A 439 -2.75 36.99 7.90
C ALA A 439 -2.26 36.15 6.71
N LEU A 440 -2.99 36.20 5.59
CA LEU A 440 -2.77 35.38 4.41
C LEU A 440 -1.79 36.05 3.45
N ARG A 441 -0.53 36.09 3.90
CA ARG A 441 0.57 36.72 3.17
C ARG A 441 1.68 35.70 2.91
N VAL A 442 2.16 35.69 1.67
CA VAL A 442 3.22 34.76 1.23
C VAL A 442 4.56 35.48 1.12
N GLY A 443 5.63 34.77 1.48
CA GLY A 443 7.01 35.25 1.32
C GLY A 443 7.50 35.14 -0.13
N ALA A 444 8.79 35.43 -0.35
CA ALA A 444 9.41 35.35 -1.68
C ALA A 444 9.37 33.92 -2.29
N SER A 445 9.31 32.88 -1.45
CA SER A 445 9.15 31.48 -1.87
C SER A 445 7.74 31.14 -2.36
N GLY A 446 6.77 32.05 -2.22
CA GLY A 446 5.35 31.79 -2.51
C GLY A 446 4.64 30.93 -1.45
N ARG A 447 5.30 30.63 -0.34
CA ARG A 447 4.74 29.85 0.79
C ARG A 447 4.15 30.76 1.87
N LEU A 448 3.15 30.25 2.57
CA LEU A 448 2.61 30.86 3.80
C LEU A 448 3.39 30.33 5.00
N ALA A 449 4.17 31.20 5.64
CA ALA A 449 4.84 30.87 6.90
C ALA A 449 3.86 31.00 8.08
N VAL A 450 3.76 29.94 8.89
CA VAL A 450 2.93 29.88 10.09
C VAL A 450 3.79 29.44 11.26
N THR A 451 3.70 30.14 12.38
CA THR A 451 4.34 29.74 13.64
C THR A 451 3.28 29.29 14.62
N LEU A 452 3.34 28.04 15.05
CA LEU A 452 2.61 27.53 16.20
C LEU A 452 3.27 28.04 17.47
N VAL A 453 2.59 28.95 18.16
CA VAL A 453 3.09 29.63 19.36
C VAL A 453 2.72 28.82 20.59
N THR A 454 3.71 28.11 21.16
CA THR A 454 3.54 27.29 22.36
C THR A 454 4.88 26.98 23.04
N GLY A 455 4.83 26.82 24.36
CA GLY A 455 5.95 26.28 25.14
C GLY A 455 6.01 24.75 25.17
N LEU A 456 5.00 24.07 24.62
CA LEU A 456 4.95 22.61 24.59
C LEU A 456 5.80 22.02 23.47
N ARG A 457 6.32 20.82 23.71
CA ARG A 457 6.90 19.98 22.66
C ARG A 457 5.77 19.35 21.84
N VAL A 458 5.47 19.98 20.71
CA VAL A 458 4.44 19.55 19.77
C VAL A 458 5.00 19.47 18.36
N GLN A 459 4.41 18.62 17.53
CA GLN A 459 4.71 18.50 16.12
C GLN A 459 3.41 18.63 15.32
N ALA A 460 3.38 19.53 14.33
CA ALA A 460 2.31 19.54 13.34
C ALA A 460 2.54 18.36 12.38
N THR A 461 1.74 17.31 12.50
CA THR A 461 1.85 16.11 11.66
C THR A 461 1.10 16.23 10.35
N HIS A 462 0.06 17.07 10.31
CA HIS A 462 -0.69 17.43 9.10
C HIS A 462 -1.03 18.91 9.16
N VAL A 463 -1.02 19.57 8.00
CA VAL A 463 -1.40 20.98 7.84
C VAL A 463 -2.08 21.14 6.49
N ASP A 464 -3.25 21.77 6.46
CA ASP A 464 -3.87 22.25 5.22
C ASP A 464 -4.52 23.61 5.43
N LEU A 465 -4.73 24.32 4.32
CA LEU A 465 -5.35 25.64 4.29
C LEU A 465 -6.53 25.63 3.31
N GLU A 466 -7.70 25.97 3.82
CA GLU A 466 -8.91 26.15 3.03
C GLU A 466 -9.20 27.65 2.92
N LEU A 467 -9.04 28.21 1.73
CA LEU A 467 -9.22 29.64 1.50
C LEU A 467 -10.65 30.01 1.11
N SER A 468 -11.06 31.20 1.51
CA SER A 468 -12.32 31.84 1.16
C SER A 468 -12.04 33.07 0.30
N GLY A 469 -12.90 33.32 -0.68
CA GLY A 469 -12.77 34.47 -1.57
C GLY A 469 -13.38 34.21 -2.94
N SER A 470 -13.03 35.05 -3.89
CA SER A 470 -13.44 34.93 -5.29
C SER A 470 -12.23 34.58 -6.15
N PHE A 471 -12.28 33.41 -6.79
CA PHE A 471 -11.30 33.00 -7.79
C PHE A 471 -12.03 32.78 -9.11
N SER A 472 -11.67 33.56 -10.13
CA SER A 472 -12.28 33.50 -11.47
C SER A 472 -11.61 32.51 -12.41
N GLY A 473 -10.46 31.95 -12.02
CA GLY A 473 -9.77 30.94 -12.82
C GLY A 473 -10.41 29.57 -12.68
N THR A 474 -10.20 28.72 -13.68
CA THR A 474 -10.56 27.31 -13.60
C THR A 474 -9.63 26.60 -12.61
N PRO A 475 -10.14 25.68 -11.77
CA PRO A 475 -9.30 24.78 -11.00
C PRO A 475 -8.26 24.08 -11.90
N PRO A 476 -7.01 23.91 -11.43
CA PRO A 476 -5.98 23.25 -12.21
C PRO A 476 -6.37 21.79 -12.42
N THR A 477 -6.62 21.42 -13.67
CA THR A 477 -6.78 20.04 -14.11
C THR A 477 -5.42 19.44 -14.49
N THR A 478 -4.38 19.77 -13.72
CA THR A 478 -3.03 19.29 -14.04
C THR A 478 -3.01 17.79 -13.82
N ALA A 479 -2.89 17.03 -14.92
CA ALA A 479 -2.76 15.59 -14.87
C ALA A 479 -1.65 15.24 -13.89
N LYS A 480 -2.00 14.48 -12.85
CA LYS A 480 -1.02 14.02 -11.86
C LYS A 480 -0.32 12.83 -12.46
N ALA A 481 1.01 12.82 -12.42
CA ALA A 481 1.77 11.64 -12.79
C ALA A 481 1.31 10.47 -11.91
N PRO A 482 0.84 9.36 -12.50
CA PRO A 482 0.53 8.16 -11.74
C PRO A 482 1.75 7.69 -10.94
N LEU A 483 1.50 6.92 -9.88
CA LEU A 483 2.58 6.17 -9.27
C LEU A 483 3.15 5.19 -10.30
N ILE A 484 4.48 5.08 -10.35
CA ILE A 484 5.14 4.06 -11.16
C ILE A 484 4.52 2.71 -10.79
N GLY A 485 4.08 1.96 -11.80
CA GLY A 485 3.49 0.62 -11.61
C GLY A 485 4.40 -0.26 -10.77
N ARG A 486 3.81 -1.20 -10.01
CA ARG A 486 4.64 -2.20 -9.33
C ARG A 486 5.30 -3.08 -10.39
N GLU A 487 6.62 -3.10 -10.41
CA GLU A 487 7.36 -4.03 -11.27
C GLU A 487 6.91 -5.46 -10.92
N PRO A 488 6.61 -6.31 -11.93
CA PRO A 488 6.31 -7.71 -11.68
C PRO A 488 7.46 -8.38 -10.91
N GLU A 489 7.13 -9.05 -9.82
CA GLU A 489 8.11 -9.72 -8.96
C GLU A 489 8.22 -11.21 -9.36
N LEU A 490 9.40 -11.80 -9.18
CA LEU A 490 9.54 -13.26 -9.21
C LEU A 490 8.92 -13.87 -7.94
N ALA A 491 8.55 -15.14 -8.00
CA ALA A 491 8.14 -15.90 -6.83
C ALA A 491 9.23 -15.89 -5.74
N ARG A 492 8.82 -15.96 -4.48
CA ARG A 492 9.72 -16.05 -3.33
C ARG A 492 10.19 -17.49 -3.15
N VAL A 493 11.45 -17.63 -2.74
CA VAL A 493 12.04 -18.93 -2.42
C VAL A 493 11.76 -19.26 -0.95
N ASP A 494 11.12 -20.41 -0.70
CA ASP A 494 11.16 -21.12 0.58
C ASP A 494 11.84 -22.48 0.37
N GLY A 495 12.78 -22.84 1.22
CA GLY A 495 13.60 -24.03 1.02
C GLY A 495 13.88 -24.75 2.32
N ARG A 496 13.76 -26.07 2.31
CA ARG A 496 13.99 -26.93 3.48
C ARG A 496 14.90 -28.09 3.13
N VAL A 497 15.76 -28.44 4.09
CA VAL A 497 16.60 -29.63 3.98
C VAL A 497 15.94 -30.77 4.75
N LEU A 498 15.80 -31.89 4.06
CA LEU A 498 15.26 -33.14 4.55
C LEU A 498 16.38 -34.19 4.53
N ASP A 499 16.25 -35.20 5.37
CA ASP A 499 17.18 -36.33 5.37
C ASP A 499 17.01 -37.21 4.11
N ALA A 500 17.84 -38.25 3.99
CA ALA A 500 17.78 -39.18 2.85
C ALA A 500 16.44 -39.93 2.74
N SER A 501 15.65 -40.01 3.81
CA SER A 501 14.32 -40.62 3.84
C SER A 501 13.19 -39.63 3.55
N GLY A 502 13.51 -38.34 3.35
CA GLY A 502 12.55 -37.27 3.11
C GLY A 502 11.87 -36.75 4.39
N GLN A 503 12.42 -37.04 5.57
CA GLN A 503 11.93 -36.50 6.83
C GLN A 503 12.57 -35.15 7.14
N THR A 504 11.83 -34.29 7.83
CA THR A 504 12.33 -32.95 8.20
C THR A 504 13.48 -33.07 9.18
N VAL A 505 14.59 -32.40 8.88
CA VAL A 505 15.74 -32.28 9.77
C VAL A 505 15.46 -31.12 10.71
N PRO A 506 15.51 -31.30 12.04
CA PRO A 506 15.33 -30.21 12.99
C PRO A 506 16.30 -29.06 12.72
N GLU A 507 15.86 -27.83 12.99
CA GLU A 507 16.70 -26.65 12.79
C GLU A 507 18.02 -26.77 13.59
N GLY A 508 19.15 -26.53 12.93
CA GLY A 508 20.48 -26.67 13.51
C GLY A 508 20.99 -28.11 13.67
N ALA A 509 20.16 -29.13 13.39
CA ALA A 509 20.63 -30.52 13.36
C ALA A 509 21.41 -30.82 12.07
N ALA A 510 22.34 -31.76 12.16
CA ALA A 510 23.19 -32.14 11.04
C ALA A 510 22.53 -33.23 10.19
N VAL A 511 22.57 -33.06 8.86
CA VAL A 511 22.27 -34.14 7.92
C VAL A 511 23.39 -35.17 7.91
N GLN A 512 23.02 -36.44 7.78
CA GLN A 512 24.01 -37.49 7.56
C GLN A 512 24.71 -37.30 6.22
N ARG A 513 26.00 -37.65 6.18
CA ARG A 513 26.76 -37.67 4.94
C ARG A 513 26.24 -38.74 3.98
N GLY A 514 26.38 -38.47 2.70
CA GLY A 514 25.94 -39.33 1.61
C GLY A 514 24.87 -38.65 0.77
N ARG A 515 23.64 -38.57 1.26
CA ARG A 515 22.51 -38.01 0.52
C ARG A 515 21.59 -37.20 1.43
N MET A 516 21.13 -36.06 0.92
CA MET A 516 20.06 -35.28 1.51
C MET A 516 19.04 -34.89 0.45
N VAL A 517 17.85 -34.50 0.88
CA VAL A 517 16.79 -34.00 -0.01
C VAL A 517 16.61 -32.51 0.23
N PHE A 518 16.66 -31.71 -0.83
CA PHE A 518 16.32 -30.29 -0.76
C PHE A 518 14.92 -30.09 -1.35
N ASP A 519 13.99 -29.66 -0.51
CA ASP A 519 12.59 -29.39 -0.84
C ASP A 519 12.43 -27.88 -1.02
N LEU A 520 12.20 -27.46 -2.26
CA LEU A 520 12.12 -26.07 -2.68
C LEU A 520 10.68 -25.73 -3.08
N ALA A 521 10.13 -24.69 -2.47
CA ALA A 521 8.89 -24.05 -2.87
C ALA A 521 9.20 -22.66 -3.44
N LEU A 522 8.63 -22.37 -4.61
CA LEU A 522 8.58 -21.04 -5.18
C LEU A 522 7.15 -20.53 -5.04
N GLU A 523 6.94 -19.49 -4.24
CA GLU A 523 5.61 -19.00 -3.87
C GLU A 523 5.40 -17.56 -4.33
N GLY A 524 4.33 -17.34 -5.09
CA GLY A 524 3.90 -16.00 -5.48
C GLY A 524 3.28 -15.24 -4.31
N ARG A 525 3.41 -13.91 -4.31
CA ARG A 525 2.69 -13.07 -3.34
C ARG A 525 1.24 -12.89 -3.81
N THR A 526 0.30 -13.08 -2.90
CA THR A 526 -1.12 -12.94 -3.21
C THR A 526 -1.47 -11.50 -3.64
N GLY A 527 -2.35 -11.37 -4.62
CA GLY A 527 -2.79 -10.11 -5.22
C GLY A 527 -1.72 -9.36 -6.00
N VAL A 528 -0.56 -9.96 -6.28
CA VAL A 528 0.55 -9.33 -7.01
C VAL A 528 0.76 -10.01 -8.35
N ARG A 529 0.94 -9.19 -9.40
CA ARG A 529 1.38 -9.66 -10.71
C ARG A 529 2.79 -10.22 -10.64
N LEU A 530 2.97 -11.42 -11.16
CA LEU A 530 4.28 -12.07 -11.21
C LEU A 530 5.01 -11.82 -12.54
N ALA A 531 6.32 -11.69 -12.45
CA ALA A 531 7.20 -11.81 -13.61
C ALA A 531 7.25 -13.26 -14.08
N GLY A 532 7.40 -13.44 -15.39
CA GLY A 532 7.60 -14.77 -15.96
C GLY A 532 8.93 -15.37 -15.50
N LEU A 533 8.90 -16.57 -14.92
CA LEU A 533 10.09 -17.30 -14.48
C LEU A 533 10.70 -18.07 -15.66
N ALA A 534 11.96 -17.80 -15.98
CA ALA A 534 12.72 -18.57 -16.98
C ALA A 534 13.25 -19.88 -16.39
N GLY A 535 13.59 -19.86 -15.10
CA GLY A 535 14.10 -20.98 -14.34
C GLY A 535 14.93 -20.51 -13.16
N PHE A 536 15.67 -21.44 -12.57
CA PHE A 536 16.54 -21.14 -11.45
C PHE A 536 17.79 -22.02 -11.43
N SER A 537 18.84 -21.52 -10.77
CA SER A 537 20.04 -22.29 -10.47
C SER A 537 20.15 -22.57 -8.98
N VAL A 538 20.63 -23.76 -8.63
CA VAL A 538 20.96 -24.17 -7.28
C VAL A 538 22.48 -24.29 -7.19
N ARG A 539 23.07 -23.67 -6.17
CA ARG A 539 24.50 -23.78 -5.84
C ARG A 539 24.66 -24.25 -4.39
N VAL A 540 25.70 -25.01 -4.11
CA VAL A 540 26.10 -25.40 -2.75
C VAL A 540 27.51 -24.85 -2.54
N ASP A 541 27.69 -23.96 -1.55
CA ASP A 541 28.96 -23.29 -1.28
C ASP A 541 29.64 -22.72 -2.54
N ASP A 542 28.88 -21.95 -3.30
CA ASP A 542 29.27 -21.38 -4.59
C ASP A 542 29.50 -22.38 -5.74
N ASP A 543 29.42 -23.70 -5.53
CA ASP A 543 29.48 -24.67 -6.62
C ASP A 543 28.10 -24.90 -7.24
N ARG A 544 27.99 -24.73 -8.56
CA ARG A 544 26.73 -24.95 -9.28
C ARG A 544 26.41 -26.44 -9.32
N VAL A 545 25.30 -26.82 -8.69
CA VAL A 545 24.85 -28.23 -8.60
C VAL A 545 23.67 -28.54 -9.51
N ALA A 546 22.79 -27.58 -9.77
CA ALA A 546 21.65 -27.76 -10.67
C ALA A 546 21.23 -26.46 -11.36
N VAL A 547 20.64 -26.60 -12.54
CA VAL A 547 19.88 -25.54 -13.23
C VAL A 547 18.60 -26.17 -13.77
N VAL A 548 17.46 -25.60 -13.37
CA VAL A 548 16.13 -26.08 -13.74
C VAL A 548 15.43 -25.01 -14.58
N PRO A 549 15.23 -25.23 -15.90
CA PRO A 549 14.39 -24.36 -16.70
C PRO A 549 12.92 -24.56 -16.34
N THR A 550 12.17 -23.47 -16.23
CA THR A 550 10.74 -23.48 -15.90
C THR A 550 9.90 -22.77 -16.96
N ALA A 551 10.52 -22.44 -18.10
CA ALA A 551 9.84 -21.80 -19.23
C ALA A 551 9.52 -22.75 -20.39
N SER A 552 9.35 -24.06 -20.12
CA SER A 552 9.27 -25.09 -21.17
C SER A 552 8.05 -24.96 -22.09
N GLY A 553 6.91 -24.47 -21.57
CA GLY A 553 5.69 -24.19 -22.31
C GLY A 553 5.33 -22.69 -22.33
N GLY A 554 6.32 -21.82 -22.15
CA GLY A 554 6.15 -20.39 -21.84
C GLY A 554 6.57 -20.08 -20.40
N PRO A 555 6.55 -18.81 -19.97
CA PRO A 555 7.10 -18.43 -18.67
C PRO A 555 6.48 -19.18 -17.49
N GLY A 556 7.30 -19.68 -16.56
CA GLY A 556 6.84 -20.26 -15.31
C GLY A 556 6.30 -19.21 -14.34
N VAL A 557 5.69 -19.66 -13.24
CA VAL A 557 5.07 -18.77 -12.25
C VAL A 557 5.58 -19.06 -10.84
N ALA A 558 5.28 -20.27 -10.34
CA ALA A 558 5.52 -20.76 -9.00
C ALA A 558 5.60 -22.30 -9.06
N GLY A 559 5.94 -22.97 -7.97
CA GLY A 559 5.99 -24.43 -7.99
C GLY A 559 6.71 -25.06 -6.81
N LYS A 560 6.64 -26.39 -6.75
CA LYS A 560 7.39 -27.21 -5.79
C LYS A 560 8.37 -28.11 -6.52
N TYR A 561 9.57 -28.23 -5.98
CA TYR A 561 10.71 -28.90 -6.59
C TYR A 561 11.45 -29.68 -5.52
N ARG A 562 11.85 -30.91 -5.83
CA ARG A 562 12.59 -31.76 -4.91
C ARG A 562 13.87 -32.24 -5.56
N PHE A 563 14.98 -32.03 -4.87
CA PHE A 563 16.32 -32.41 -5.32
C PHE A 563 16.89 -33.47 -4.40
N ALA A 564 17.56 -34.47 -4.97
CA ALA A 564 18.47 -35.30 -4.18
C ALA A 564 19.89 -34.76 -4.37
N LEU A 565 20.52 -34.33 -3.28
CA LEU A 565 21.86 -33.75 -3.28
C LEU A 565 22.85 -34.73 -2.65
N ASN A 566 24.00 -34.90 -3.28
CA ASN A 566 25.10 -35.71 -2.77
C ASN A 566 25.95 -34.87 -1.79
N THR A 567 26.06 -35.31 -0.54
CA THR A 567 26.84 -34.61 0.50
C THR A 567 28.18 -35.28 0.80
N THR A 568 28.54 -36.35 0.07
CA THR A 568 29.76 -37.14 0.35
C THR A 568 31.05 -36.32 0.22
N GLY A 569 31.08 -35.36 -0.72
CA GLY A 569 32.23 -34.47 -0.95
C GLY A 569 32.30 -33.27 0.01
N LEU A 570 31.29 -33.06 0.85
CA LEU A 570 31.23 -31.91 1.76
C LEU A 570 31.99 -32.20 3.05
N SER A 571 32.75 -31.22 3.53
CA SER A 571 33.37 -31.25 4.88
C SER A 571 32.29 -31.36 5.96
N PRO A 572 32.57 -31.86 7.17
CA PRO A 572 31.63 -31.71 8.28
C PRO A 572 31.55 -30.23 8.68
N GLY A 573 30.36 -29.71 8.94
CA GLY A 573 30.17 -28.31 9.33
C GLY A 573 28.99 -27.61 8.66
N PRO A 574 28.92 -26.26 8.75
CA PRO A 574 27.90 -25.46 8.10
C PRO A 574 28.16 -25.33 6.59
N HIS A 575 27.09 -25.36 5.82
CA HIS A 575 27.06 -25.21 4.37
C HIS A 575 25.86 -24.36 3.96
N MET A 576 25.91 -23.79 2.75
CA MET A 576 24.86 -22.92 2.22
C MET A 576 24.39 -23.36 0.85
N ILE A 577 23.07 -23.44 0.68
CA ILE A 577 22.43 -23.56 -0.63
C ILE A 577 22.01 -22.17 -1.10
N GLU A 578 22.50 -21.72 -2.26
CA GLU A 578 21.94 -20.56 -2.96
C GLU A 578 20.93 -21.05 -4.01
N VAL A 579 19.73 -20.50 -3.98
CA VAL A 579 18.75 -20.61 -5.07
C VAL A 579 18.64 -19.25 -5.73
N ARG A 580 18.98 -19.17 -7.01
CA ARG A 580 18.92 -17.94 -7.80
C ARG A 580 17.91 -18.08 -8.93
N LEU A 581 16.90 -17.22 -8.91
CA LEU A 581 15.81 -17.16 -9.88
C LEU A 581 16.13 -16.20 -11.02
N PHE A 582 15.72 -16.57 -12.22
CA PHE A 582 15.89 -15.77 -13.43
C PHE A 582 14.55 -15.57 -14.12
N ALA A 583 14.27 -14.34 -14.56
CA ALA A 583 13.05 -14.02 -15.28
C ALA A 583 13.19 -14.25 -16.78
N THR A 584 12.07 -14.37 -17.49
CA THR A 584 12.04 -14.37 -18.96
C THR A 584 12.24 -12.99 -19.58
N SER A 585 12.24 -11.92 -18.77
CA SER A 585 12.54 -10.55 -19.17
C SER A 585 13.90 -10.11 -18.61
N GLY A 586 14.71 -9.43 -19.43
CA GLY A 586 15.98 -8.84 -19.00
C GLY A 586 15.83 -7.61 -18.11
N GLU A 587 14.62 -7.06 -18.00
CA GLU A 587 14.31 -5.91 -17.14
C GLU A 587 14.04 -6.33 -15.69
N THR A 588 13.58 -7.57 -15.48
CA THR A 588 13.33 -8.10 -14.13
C THR A 588 14.64 -8.60 -13.52
N ARG A 589 14.97 -8.07 -12.34
CA ARG A 589 16.20 -8.43 -11.64
C ARG A 589 16.15 -9.88 -11.13
N PRO A 590 17.24 -10.66 -11.26
CA PRO A 590 17.37 -11.95 -10.60
C PRO A 590 17.22 -11.82 -9.08
N THR A 591 16.63 -12.84 -8.45
CA THR A 591 16.46 -12.89 -6.99
C THR A 591 17.19 -14.11 -6.45
N SER A 592 17.97 -13.95 -5.38
CA SER A 592 18.64 -15.06 -4.69
C SER A 592 18.09 -15.24 -3.28
N ALA A 593 18.05 -16.49 -2.83
CA ALA A 593 17.82 -16.85 -1.44
C ALA A 593 18.86 -17.87 -0.98
N TYR A 594 19.17 -17.86 0.31
CA TYR A 594 20.22 -18.66 0.92
C TYR A 594 19.65 -19.53 2.03
N ILE A 595 19.87 -20.84 1.94
CA ILE A 595 19.32 -21.83 2.86
C ILE A 595 20.49 -22.54 3.56
N PRO A 596 20.70 -22.31 4.87
CA PRO A 596 21.77 -22.95 5.63
C PRO A 596 21.44 -24.41 5.94
N PHE A 597 22.48 -25.26 6.00
CA PHE A 597 22.38 -26.62 6.52
C PHE A 597 23.71 -27.07 7.14
N PHE A 598 23.66 -28.13 7.94
CA PHE A 598 24.85 -28.69 8.61
C PHE A 598 25.10 -30.12 8.16
N VAL A 599 26.33 -30.46 7.82
CA VAL A 599 26.75 -31.84 7.51
C VAL A 599 27.41 -32.45 8.74
N GLY A 600 26.93 -33.63 9.13
CA GLY A 600 27.45 -34.41 10.26
C GLY A 600 28.84 -34.99 9.98
N ARG A 601 29.50 -35.47 11.03
CA ARG A 601 30.81 -36.14 10.90
C ARG A 601 30.71 -37.47 10.17
#